data_AF-A0A1Q3M7C2-F1
#
_entry.id   AF-A0A1Q3M7C2-F1
#
_cell.length_a   1.000
_cell.length_b   1.000
_cell.length_c   1.000
_cell.angle_alpha   90.00
_cell.angle_beta   90.00
_cell.angle_gamma   90.00
#
_symmetry.space_group_name_H-M   'P 1'
#
loop_
_entity.id
_entity.type
_entity.pdbx_description
1 polymer ?
#
loop_
_entity_poly.entity_id
_entity_poly.type
_entity_poly.pdbx_seq_one_letter_code
_entity_poly.pdbx_strand_id
1 'polypeptide(L)'
;MSDMDKLIDKYFEGETSLQEEKLIRQYFESGNIDDKHRAYAPMFGFFAEERQKVSPPARKKKKLPFFVWASVAASLALVLSLRIFFWSGQEANTSVVYVNG
;
A
#
# COMPACT_ATOMS: atom_id res chain seq x y z
N MET A 1 4.20 -48.23 -11.15
CA MET A 1 4.04 -46.76 -11.27
C MET A 1 3.19 -46.27 -10.12
N SER A 2 3.75 -45.40 -9.30
CA SER A 2 3.02 -44.70 -8.24
C SER A 2 2.10 -43.63 -8.84
N ASP A 3 1.14 -43.11 -8.07
CA ASP A 3 0.27 -42.03 -8.55
C ASP A 3 1.04 -40.73 -8.81
N MET A 4 2.13 -40.48 -8.09
CA MET A 4 3.02 -39.33 -8.34
C MET A 4 3.84 -39.51 -9.61
N ASP A 5 4.22 -40.73 -9.96
CA ASP A 5 4.94 -41.01 -11.22
C ASP A 5 4.06 -40.58 -12.41
N LYS A 6 2.79 -40.98 -12.39
CA LYS A 6 1.81 -40.60 -13.42
C LYS A 6 1.58 -39.09 -13.46
N LEU A 7 1.55 -38.45 -12.30
CA LEU A 7 1.34 -37.00 -12.20
C LEU A 7 2.52 -36.21 -12.80
N ILE A 8 3.75 -36.69 -12.57
CA ILE A 8 4.97 -36.11 -13.13
C ILE A 8 5.05 -36.37 -14.64
N ASP A 9 4.70 -37.57 -15.10
CA ASP A 9 4.66 -37.87 -16.54
C ASP A 9 3.65 -36.95 -17.26
N LYS A 10 2.44 -36.80 -16.70
CA LYS A 10 1.40 -35.87 -17.19
C LYS A 10 1.87 -34.41 -17.21
N TYR A 11 2.69 -34.01 -16.24
CA TYR A 11 3.29 -32.67 -16.20
C TYR A 11 4.25 -32.46 -17.36
N PHE A 12 5.09 -33.46 -17.67
CA PHE A 12 5.98 -33.41 -18.82
C PHE A 12 5.23 -33.42 -20.16
N GLU A 13 4.06 -34.06 -20.22
CA GLU A 13 3.15 -34.01 -21.36
C GLU A 13 2.39 -32.68 -21.47
N GLY A 14 2.39 -31.86 -20.41
CA GLY A 14 1.70 -30.56 -20.38
C GLY A 14 0.18 -30.67 -20.17
N GLU A 15 -0.30 -31.81 -19.67
CA GLU A 15 -1.74 -32.07 -19.46
C GLU A 15 -2.20 -31.83 -18.00
N THR A 16 -1.32 -31.34 -17.13
CA THR A 16 -1.64 -31.08 -15.73
C THR A 16 -2.54 -29.87 -15.53
N SER A 17 -3.42 -29.96 -14.54
CA SER A 17 -4.17 -28.84 -14.01
C SER A 17 -3.39 -28.10 -12.91
N LEU A 18 -3.81 -26.87 -12.60
CA LEU A 18 -3.20 -26.05 -11.53
C LEU A 18 -3.21 -26.75 -10.15
N GLN A 19 -4.20 -27.60 -9.90
CA GLN A 19 -4.32 -28.33 -8.63
C GLN A 19 -3.29 -29.47 -8.55
N GLU A 20 -3.10 -30.18 -9.66
CA GLU A 20 -2.10 -31.24 -9.81
C GLU A 20 -0.68 -30.67 -9.71
N GLU A 21 -0.39 -29.56 -10.40
CA GLU A 21 0.91 -28.88 -10.30
C GLU A 21 1.22 -28.42 -8.87
N LYS A 22 0.20 -27.98 -8.11
CA LYS A 22 0.37 -27.63 -6.70
C LYS A 22 0.76 -28.85 -5.86
N LEU A 23 0.18 -30.02 -6.14
CA LEU A 23 0.55 -31.28 -5.47
C LEU A 23 1.97 -31.70 -5.82
N ILE A 24 2.37 -31.64 -7.09
CA ILE A 24 3.74 -31.92 -7.53
C ILE A 24 4.71 -31.01 -6.78
N ARG A 25 4.44 -29.72 -6.74
CA ARG A 25 5.28 -28.74 -6.06
C ARG A 25 5.40 -29.03 -4.57
N GLN A 26 4.28 -29.32 -3.90
CA GLN A 26 4.27 -29.65 -2.47
C GLN A 26 5.05 -30.95 -2.16
N TYR A 27 5.00 -31.93 -3.06
CA TYR A 27 5.80 -33.15 -2.95
C TYR A 27 7.30 -32.86 -2.98
N PHE A 28 7.75 -32.04 -3.93
CA PHE A 28 9.16 -31.62 -4.00
C PHE A 28 9.58 -30.69 -2.87
N GLU A 29 8.66 -29.91 -2.30
CA GLU A 29 8.91 -29.07 -1.12
C GLU A 29 8.98 -29.89 0.19
N SER A 30 8.31 -31.04 0.27
CA SER A 30 8.24 -31.86 1.49
C SER A 30 9.56 -32.50 1.92
N GLY A 31 10.55 -32.57 1.02
CA GLY A 31 11.87 -33.15 1.28
C GLY A 31 11.92 -34.68 1.33
N ASN A 32 10.77 -35.37 1.36
CA ASN A 32 10.69 -36.83 1.30
C ASN A 32 10.42 -37.29 -0.15
N ILE A 33 11.44 -37.08 -0.99
CA ILE A 33 11.37 -37.34 -2.44
C ILE A 33 11.98 -38.71 -2.73
N ASP A 34 11.30 -39.49 -3.57
CA ASP A 34 11.79 -40.80 -4.05
C ASP A 34 13.06 -40.60 -4.89
N ASP A 35 14.00 -41.56 -4.84
CA ASP A 35 15.33 -41.41 -5.44
C ASP A 35 15.25 -41.15 -6.95
N LYS A 36 14.27 -41.75 -7.63
CA LYS A 36 13.99 -41.52 -9.06
C LYS A 36 13.53 -40.11 -9.39
N HIS A 37 12.90 -39.41 -8.44
CA HIS A 37 12.39 -38.05 -8.63
C HIS A 37 13.39 -36.99 -8.19
N ARG A 38 14.42 -37.36 -7.41
CA ARG A 38 15.44 -36.44 -6.89
C ARG A 38 16.12 -35.63 -8.00
N ALA A 39 16.29 -36.20 -9.20
CA ALA A 39 16.83 -35.51 -10.37
C ALA A 39 15.97 -34.32 -10.84
N TYR A 40 14.65 -34.35 -10.59
CA TYR A 40 13.71 -33.30 -10.98
C TYR A 40 13.50 -32.23 -9.89
N ALA A 41 13.95 -32.47 -8.66
CA ALA A 41 13.84 -31.52 -7.55
C ALA A 41 14.24 -30.07 -7.88
N PRO A 42 15.35 -29.78 -8.61
CA PRO A 42 15.71 -28.40 -8.94
C PRO A 42 14.66 -27.68 -9.81
N MET A 43 13.84 -28.39 -10.59
CA MET A 43 12.78 -27.76 -11.41
C MET A 43 11.67 -27.14 -10.54
N PHE A 44 11.42 -27.70 -9.36
CA PHE A 44 10.32 -27.31 -8.48
C PHE A 44 10.77 -26.46 -7.27
N GLY A 45 12.08 -26.41 -6.96
CA GLY A 45 12.62 -25.78 -5.76
C GLY A 45 12.91 -24.27 -5.82
N PHE A 46 12.95 -23.65 -7.00
CA PHE A 46 13.51 -22.28 -7.15
C PHE A 46 12.67 -21.13 -6.56
N PHE A 47 11.39 -21.34 -6.28
CA PHE A 47 10.47 -20.22 -6.02
C PHE A 47 10.14 -19.96 -4.54
N ALA A 48 10.62 -20.80 -3.62
CA ALA A 48 10.37 -20.62 -2.20
C ALA A 48 11.14 -19.41 -1.63
N GLU A 49 12.37 -19.21 -2.10
CA GLU A 49 13.30 -18.21 -1.56
C GLU A 49 12.97 -16.78 -2.02
N GLU A 50 12.44 -16.63 -3.24
CA GLU A 50 12.10 -15.32 -3.80
C GLU A 50 10.83 -14.73 -3.17
N ARG A 51 9.84 -15.56 -2.78
CA ARG A 51 8.58 -15.08 -2.18
C ARG A 51 8.77 -14.28 -0.90
N GLN A 52 9.81 -14.53 -0.11
CA GLN A 52 10.10 -13.74 1.08
C GLN A 52 10.68 -12.36 0.76
N LYS A 53 11.33 -12.19 -0.41
CA LYS A 53 11.96 -10.92 -0.80
C LYS A 53 10.98 -9.98 -1.52
N VAL A 54 9.87 -10.48 -2.06
CA VAL A 54 8.91 -9.67 -2.84
C VAL A 54 7.73 -9.12 -2.03
N SER A 55 7.66 -9.32 -0.70
CA SER A 55 6.69 -8.54 0.08
C SER A 55 7.19 -7.09 0.11
N PRO A 56 6.54 -6.12 -0.57
CA PRO A 56 6.94 -4.73 -0.42
C PRO A 56 6.83 -4.39 1.07
N PRO A 57 7.83 -3.71 1.67
CA PRO A 57 7.77 -3.37 3.08
C PRO A 57 6.45 -2.65 3.31
N ALA A 58 5.65 -3.16 4.24
CA ALA A 58 4.33 -2.60 4.55
C ALA A 58 4.44 -1.08 4.66
N ARG A 59 3.88 -0.36 3.68
CA ARG A 59 4.00 1.10 3.57
C ARG A 59 3.40 1.70 4.83
N LYS A 60 4.26 2.14 5.77
CA LYS A 60 3.80 2.83 6.97
C LYS A 60 3.08 4.10 6.53
N LYS A 61 1.78 4.20 6.84
CA LYS A 61 0.99 5.40 6.56
C LYS A 61 1.60 6.56 7.35
N LYS A 62 2.26 7.49 6.67
CA LYS A 62 2.82 8.69 7.30
C LYS A 62 1.65 9.56 7.79
N LYS A 63 1.54 9.78 9.10
CA LYS A 63 0.60 10.76 9.65
C LYS A 63 1.17 12.16 9.41
N LEU A 64 0.33 13.09 8.96
CA LEU A 64 0.74 14.49 8.80
C LEU A 64 1.00 15.12 10.18
N PRO A 65 2.04 15.95 10.34
CA PRO A 65 2.36 16.58 11.62
C PRO A 65 1.30 17.63 11.98
N PHE A 66 1.06 17.84 13.28
CA PHE A 66 0.05 18.77 13.80
C PHE A 66 0.21 20.20 13.26
N PHE A 67 1.43 20.63 12.96
CA PHE A 67 1.73 21.95 12.37
C PHE A 67 1.07 22.17 10.99
N VAL A 68 0.86 21.12 10.20
CA VAL A 68 0.14 21.22 8.91
C VAL A 68 -1.34 21.53 9.11
N TRP A 69 -1.94 21.02 10.19
CA TRP A 69 -3.30 21.38 10.59
C TRP A 69 -3.35 22.79 11.17
N ALA A 70 -2.36 23.17 11.98
CA ALA A 70 -2.26 24.51 12.54
C ALA A 70 -2.10 25.59 11.46
N SER A 71 -1.35 25.33 10.38
CA SER A 71 -1.17 26.30 9.30
C SER A 71 -2.45 26.64 8.55
N VAL A 72 -3.38 25.68 8.42
CA VAL A 72 -4.70 25.92 7.79
C VAL A 72 -5.57 26.81 8.67
N ALA A 73 -5.55 26.61 9.99
CA ALA A 73 -6.27 27.49 10.92
C ALA A 73 -5.69 28.91 10.91
N ALA A 74 -4.36 29.04 10.90
CA ALA A 74 -3.68 30.33 10.89
C ALA A 74 -3.99 31.16 9.63
N SER A 75 -4.05 30.53 8.45
CA SER A 75 -4.37 31.24 7.20
C SER A 75 -5.80 31.79 7.21
N LEU A 76 -6.77 31.01 7.68
CA LEU A 76 -8.16 31.46 7.85
C LEU A 76 -8.24 32.61 8.87
N ALA A 77 -7.54 32.49 10.00
CA ALA A 77 -7.50 33.54 11.00
C ALA A 77 -6.93 34.85 10.44
N LEU A 78 -5.82 34.80 9.67
CA LEU A 78 -5.24 36.00 9.04
C LEU A 78 -6.20 36.67 8.06
N VAL A 79 -6.87 35.89 7.21
CA VAL A 79 -7.86 36.43 6.25
C VAL A 79 -9.04 37.07 6.97
N LEU A 80 -9.57 36.42 8.02
CA LEU A 80 -10.66 36.96 8.84
C LEU A 80 -10.23 38.23 9.59
N SER A 81 -9.01 38.25 10.13
CA SER A 81 -8.44 39.41 10.84
C SER A 81 -8.37 40.63 9.93
N LEU A 82 -7.84 40.46 8.72
CA LEU A 82 -7.78 41.53 7.72
C LEU A 82 -9.20 41.96 7.31
N ARG A 83 -10.11 41.01 7.06
CA ARG A 83 -11.50 41.31 6.69
C ARG A 83 -12.22 42.15 7.75
N ILE A 84 -12.08 41.82 9.02
CA ILE A 84 -12.71 42.57 10.12
C ILE A 84 -12.09 43.96 10.22
N PHE A 85 -10.76 44.06 10.19
CA PHE A 85 -10.05 45.33 10.29
C PHE A 85 -10.46 46.32 9.18
N PHE A 86 -10.45 45.88 7.93
CA PHE A 86 -10.86 46.72 6.79
C PHE A 86 -12.35 47.10 6.82
N TRP A 87 -13.22 46.25 7.37
CA TRP A 87 -14.65 46.57 7.48
C TRP A 87 -14.95 47.53 8.64
N SER A 88 -14.20 47.42 9.75
CA SER A 88 -14.32 48.32 10.91
C SER A 88 -13.70 49.71 10.70
N GLY A 89 -12.85 49.89 9.69
CA GLY A 89 -12.22 51.17 9.36
C GLY A 89 -13.13 52.18 8.65
N GLN A 90 -14.40 51.85 8.41
CA GLN A 90 -15.42 52.78 7.90
C GLN A 90 -16.34 53.26 9.02
N GLU A 91 -15.79 53.99 10.00
CA GLU A 91 -16.58 54.82 10.92
C GLU A 91 -16.59 56.26 10.40
N ALA A 92 -17.79 56.83 10.37
CA ALA A 92 -18.20 57.96 9.54
C ALA A 92 -17.55 59.30 9.91
N ASN A 93 -17.20 60.08 8.89
CA ASN A 93 -16.96 61.52 8.98
C ASN A 93 -18.24 62.23 9.48
N THR A 94 -18.48 62.22 10.79
CA THR A 94 -19.58 62.95 11.41
C THR A 94 -19.15 64.41 11.56
N SER A 95 -19.54 65.23 10.59
CA SER A 95 -19.37 66.68 10.66
C SER A 95 -20.32 67.26 11.71
N VAL A 96 -19.80 67.51 12.92
CA VAL A 96 -20.57 68.20 13.96
C VAL A 96 -20.53 69.70 13.66
N VAL A 97 -21.65 70.28 13.22
CA VAL A 97 -21.78 71.73 13.00
C VAL A 97 -22.33 72.36 14.28
N TYR A 98 -21.52 73.16 14.96
CA TYR A 98 -21.96 73.97 16.09
C TYR A 98 -22.70 75.20 15.58
N VAL A 99 -24.02 75.25 15.82
CA VAL A 99 -24.83 76.45 15.62
C VAL A 99 -24.87 77.18 16.96
N ASN A 100 -24.04 78.21 17.12
CA ASN A 100 -24.22 79.16 18.20
C ASN A 100 -25.29 80.18 17.77
N GLY A 101 -26.34 80.32 18.58
CA GLY A 101 -27.37 81.34 18.46
C GLY A 101 -26.95 82.69 19.01
#